data_AF-A0A850CIC5-F1
#
_entry.id   AF-A0A850CIC5-F1
#
_cell.length_a   1.000
_cell.length_b   1.000
_cell.length_c   1.000
_cell.angle_alpha   90.00
_cell.angle_beta   90.00
_cell.angle_gamma   90.00
#
_symmetry.space_group_name_H-M   'P 1'
#
loop_
_entity.id
_entity.type
_entity.pdbx_description
1 polymer ?
#
loop_
_entity_poly.entity_id
_entity_poly.type
_entity_poly.pdbx_seq_one_letter_code
_entity_poly.pdbx_strand_id
1 'polypeptide(L)'
;MAEFKRPGDDTAGSERVRSAPESEQGRLAQVEQQLRATSDILDVLTRGASGTASRDDVFGAIVENARRLLDADVAQIFLVQGDTYVLGRSSGLSPEYLDFAAQHPIARDRGTLVGRVTLDRAVQQIDDVLADPEYVRSDYQRLGGFRSIMGAPMIVGEQVVGSLNVWRNEVAPFDEGAKTLLTTFAGQAALAVRHVELVAALESRSAELARKVDQLEALAEVGQAISSTLVPDEVLRTIVSHAVELSGTDGGSLMEFDETSGLFGVRTVYGTSPDVVQALREARIHIDHTWVGRAARERTVLQIADLGAEPALLDP
;
A
#
# COMPACT_ATOMS: atom_id res chain seq x y z
N MET A 1 29.75 -54.71 -84.93
CA MET A 1 28.45 -55.28 -84.51
C MET A 1 27.81 -54.31 -83.54
N ALA A 2 26.67 -53.76 -83.95
CA ALA A 2 25.82 -52.91 -83.15
C ALA A 2 24.87 -53.78 -82.32
N GLU A 3 24.45 -53.29 -81.15
CA GLU A 3 23.02 -53.22 -80.88
C GLU A 3 22.70 -52.11 -79.88
N PHE A 4 21.59 -51.46 -80.16
CA PHE A 4 21.14 -50.17 -79.71
C PHE A 4 19.77 -50.37 -79.06
N LYS A 5 19.56 -49.90 -77.83
CA LYS A 5 18.22 -49.59 -77.33
C LYS A 5 18.29 -48.51 -76.25
N ARG A 6 17.72 -47.34 -76.57
CA ARG A 6 17.32 -46.26 -75.64
C ARG A 6 15.79 -46.39 -75.36
N PRO A 7 15.14 -45.45 -74.65
CA PRO A 7 15.26 -45.06 -73.24
C PRO A 7 13.87 -45.00 -72.55
N GLY A 8 13.83 -44.73 -71.25
CA GLY A 8 12.64 -44.27 -70.51
C GLY A 8 13.08 -43.96 -69.07
N ASP A 9 13.44 -42.73 -68.74
CA ASP A 9 12.64 -41.54 -68.43
C ASP A 9 12.49 -41.36 -66.90
N ASP A 10 12.69 -40.12 -66.52
CA ASP A 10 12.71 -39.43 -65.22
C ASP A 10 12.20 -40.16 -63.97
N THR A 11 12.95 -40.00 -62.87
CA THR A 11 12.53 -39.05 -61.82
C THR A 11 13.61 -38.89 -60.75
N ALA A 12 14.08 -37.66 -60.59
CA ALA A 12 14.72 -37.17 -59.38
C ALA A 12 13.77 -37.35 -58.18
N GLY A 13 14.23 -38.05 -57.15
CA GLY A 13 13.42 -38.42 -55.99
C GLY A 13 14.17 -38.23 -54.69
N SER A 14 14.46 -36.97 -54.35
CA SER A 14 14.37 -36.43 -52.99
C SER A 14 14.93 -37.29 -51.84
N GLU A 15 16.23 -37.13 -51.53
CA GLU A 15 16.68 -37.09 -50.14
C GLU A 15 15.96 -35.94 -49.43
N ARG A 16 14.90 -36.24 -48.69
CA ARG A 16 14.33 -35.34 -47.68
C ARG A 16 14.04 -36.12 -46.41
N VAL A 17 14.95 -35.97 -45.46
CA VAL A 17 14.68 -35.59 -44.07
C VAL A 17 13.31 -36.07 -43.55
N ARG A 18 13.29 -37.22 -42.90
CA ARG A 18 12.20 -37.64 -42.00
C ARG A 18 12.80 -37.89 -40.61
N SER A 19 13.04 -36.82 -39.87
CA SER A 19 13.42 -36.88 -38.45
C SER A 19 13.10 -35.57 -37.70
N ALA A 20 11.89 -35.02 -37.88
CA ALA A 20 11.50 -33.75 -37.24
C ALA A 20 10.08 -33.66 -36.58
N PRO A 21 9.19 -34.68 -36.53
CA PRO A 21 7.88 -34.46 -35.90
C PRO A 21 7.88 -34.58 -34.36
N GLU A 22 8.78 -35.38 -33.76
CA GLU A 22 8.75 -35.66 -32.31
C GLU A 22 9.29 -34.50 -31.46
N SER A 23 10.29 -33.76 -31.96
CA SER A 23 10.87 -32.62 -31.23
C SER A 23 9.91 -31.42 -31.17
N GLU A 24 9.15 -31.19 -32.23
CA GLU A 24 8.22 -30.05 -32.30
C GLU A 24 6.96 -30.30 -31.47
N GLN A 25 6.43 -31.54 -31.47
CA GLN A 25 5.36 -31.94 -30.57
C GLN A 25 5.78 -31.93 -29.10
N GLY A 26 7.01 -32.37 -28.78
CA GLY A 26 7.56 -32.29 -27.43
C GLY A 26 7.73 -30.84 -26.95
N ARG A 27 8.24 -29.95 -27.81
CA ARG A 27 8.40 -28.52 -27.50
C ARG A 27 7.05 -27.80 -27.34
N LEU A 28 6.06 -28.14 -28.18
CA LEU A 28 4.69 -27.63 -28.04
C LEU A 28 4.05 -28.10 -26.74
N ALA A 29 4.17 -29.38 -26.40
CA ALA A 29 3.66 -29.92 -25.13
C ALA A 29 4.32 -29.26 -23.91
N GLN A 30 5.63 -29.01 -23.98
CA GLN A 30 6.36 -28.31 -22.91
C GLN A 30 5.90 -26.84 -22.77
N VAL A 31 5.73 -26.12 -23.88
CA VAL A 31 5.19 -24.75 -23.87
C VAL A 31 3.75 -24.72 -23.37
N GLU A 32 2.89 -25.65 -23.79
CA GLU A 32 1.52 -25.77 -23.29
C GLU A 32 1.47 -26.05 -21.79
N GLN A 33 2.37 -26.91 -21.29
CA GLN A 33 2.45 -27.23 -19.88
C GLN A 33 2.96 -26.03 -19.06
N GLN A 34 3.92 -25.27 -19.59
CA GLN A 34 4.39 -24.02 -18.99
C GLN A 34 3.28 -22.95 -18.99
N LEU A 35 2.51 -22.84 -20.07
CA LEU A 35 1.38 -21.93 -20.18
C LEU A 35 0.29 -22.28 -19.16
N ARG A 36 -0.05 -23.58 -19.02
CA ARG A 36 -1.02 -24.06 -18.02
C ARG A 36 -0.56 -23.76 -16.60
N ALA A 37 0.69 -24.07 -16.25
CA ALA A 37 1.21 -23.76 -14.91
C ALA A 37 1.22 -22.25 -14.62
N THR A 38 1.54 -21.43 -15.63
CA THR A 38 1.49 -19.97 -15.52
C THR A 38 0.05 -19.48 -15.32
N SER A 39 -0.90 -20.01 -16.08
CA SER A 39 -2.33 -19.72 -15.93
C SER A 39 -2.88 -20.18 -14.58
N ASP A 40 -2.52 -21.37 -14.09
CA ASP A 40 -2.97 -21.86 -12.78
C ASP A 40 -2.50 -20.94 -11.65
N ILE A 41 -1.25 -20.46 -11.72
CA ILE A 41 -0.69 -19.53 -10.74
C ILE A 41 -1.36 -18.15 -10.85
N LEU A 42 -1.59 -17.65 -12.07
CA LEU A 42 -2.33 -16.41 -12.31
C LEU A 42 -3.78 -16.52 -11.83
N ASP A 43 -4.42 -17.67 -11.97
CA ASP A 43 -5.78 -17.92 -11.49
C ASP A 43 -5.83 -17.94 -9.96
N VAL A 44 -4.84 -18.54 -9.28
CA VAL A 44 -4.73 -18.46 -7.82
C VAL A 44 -4.48 -17.01 -7.37
N LEU A 45 -3.61 -16.26 -8.05
CA LEU A 45 -3.38 -14.84 -7.78
C LEU A 45 -4.66 -14.00 -7.96
N THR A 46 -5.42 -14.28 -9.03
CA THR A 46 -6.67 -13.56 -9.35
C THR A 46 -7.78 -13.91 -8.35
N ARG A 47 -7.87 -15.17 -7.89
CA ARG A 47 -8.76 -15.55 -6.78
C ARG A 47 -8.33 -14.95 -5.44
N GLY A 48 -7.03 -14.74 -5.24
CA GLY A 48 -6.46 -13.99 -4.13
C GLY A 48 -6.91 -12.53 -4.09
N ALA A 49 -7.01 -11.87 -5.25
CA ALA A 49 -7.54 -10.51 -5.36
C ALA A 49 -9.03 -10.40 -5.01
N SER A 50 -9.76 -11.52 -5.09
CA SER A 50 -11.16 -11.65 -4.65
C SER A 50 -11.30 -12.02 -3.16
N GLY A 51 -10.19 -12.03 -2.39
CA GLY A 51 -10.18 -12.25 -0.95
C GLY A 51 -10.23 -13.71 -0.48
N THR A 52 -9.97 -14.69 -1.36
CA THR A 52 -10.10 -16.13 -1.00
C THR A 52 -8.80 -16.93 -1.04
N ALA A 53 -7.69 -16.41 -1.57
CA ALA A 53 -6.39 -17.09 -1.56
C ALA A 53 -5.37 -16.34 -0.71
N SER A 54 -4.78 -17.04 0.25
CA SER A 54 -3.71 -16.52 1.11
C SER A 54 -2.36 -16.58 0.38
N ARG A 55 -1.38 -15.81 0.87
CA ARG A 55 0.03 -15.90 0.44
C ARG A 55 0.52 -17.34 0.35
N ASP A 56 0.12 -18.14 1.33
CA ASP A 56 0.52 -19.52 1.53
C ASP A 56 0.00 -20.45 0.42
N ASP A 57 -1.20 -20.16 -0.11
CA ASP A 57 -1.79 -20.94 -1.19
C ASP A 57 -1.03 -20.70 -2.50
N VAL A 58 -0.72 -19.44 -2.80
CA VAL A 58 0.07 -19.06 -3.99
C VAL A 58 1.48 -19.66 -3.90
N PHE A 59 2.14 -19.49 -2.75
CA PHE A 59 3.47 -20.05 -2.54
C PHE A 59 3.46 -21.58 -2.63
N GLY A 60 2.44 -22.24 -2.08
CA GLY A 60 2.23 -23.68 -2.19
C GLY A 60 2.17 -24.14 -3.64
N ALA A 61 1.31 -23.51 -4.45
CA ALA A 61 1.18 -23.82 -5.87
C ALA A 61 2.50 -23.59 -6.65
N ILE A 62 3.25 -22.54 -6.31
CA ILE A 62 4.54 -22.24 -6.96
C ILE A 62 5.57 -23.32 -6.64
N VAL A 63 5.77 -23.69 -5.38
CA VAL A 63 6.78 -24.71 -5.02
C VAL A 63 6.40 -26.08 -5.56
N GLU A 64 5.12 -26.45 -5.59
CA GLU A 64 4.68 -27.72 -6.18
C GLU A 64 4.92 -27.77 -7.69
N ASN A 65 4.59 -26.70 -8.42
CA ASN A 65 4.81 -26.65 -9.86
C ASN A 65 6.30 -26.57 -10.22
N ALA A 66 7.08 -25.77 -9.48
CA ALA A 66 8.53 -25.69 -9.66
C ALA A 66 9.17 -27.08 -9.46
N ARG A 67 8.83 -27.78 -8.37
CA ARG A 67 9.35 -29.13 -8.09
C ARG A 67 9.03 -30.10 -9.23
N ARG A 68 7.76 -30.12 -9.67
CA ARG A 68 7.26 -31.05 -10.70
C ARG A 68 7.82 -30.77 -12.09
N LEU A 69 7.89 -29.51 -12.50
CA LEU A 69 8.27 -29.13 -13.87
C LEU A 69 9.78 -29.04 -14.09
N LEU A 70 10.55 -28.87 -13.02
CA LEU A 70 12.01 -28.87 -13.07
C LEU A 70 12.60 -30.24 -12.74
N ASP A 71 11.76 -31.26 -12.53
CA ASP A 71 12.16 -32.60 -12.10
C ASP A 71 13.13 -32.54 -10.92
N ALA A 72 12.71 -31.82 -9.86
CA ALA A 72 13.49 -31.61 -8.65
C ALA A 72 12.92 -32.46 -7.51
N ASP A 73 13.78 -32.89 -6.60
CA ASP A 73 13.34 -33.59 -5.38
C ASP A 73 12.63 -32.63 -4.42
N VAL A 74 13.06 -31.37 -4.40
CA VAL A 74 12.53 -30.33 -3.52
C VAL A 74 12.48 -28.98 -4.23
N ALA A 75 11.46 -28.20 -3.88
CA ALA A 75 11.41 -26.76 -4.14
C ALA A 75 11.09 -26.01 -2.84
N GLN A 76 11.67 -24.83 -2.66
CA GLN A 76 11.52 -24.03 -1.45
C GLN A 76 11.66 -22.52 -1.72
N ILE A 77 10.88 -21.74 -0.99
CA ILE A 77 10.94 -20.28 -0.99
C ILE A 77 11.57 -19.84 0.33
N PHE A 78 12.65 -19.06 0.23
CA PHE A 78 13.24 -18.34 1.34
C PHE A 78 12.93 -16.85 1.23
N LEU A 79 12.58 -16.22 2.34
CA LEU A 79 12.26 -14.80 2.41
C LEU A 79 13.32 -14.06 3.20
N VAL A 80 13.63 -12.84 2.78
CA VAL A 80 14.55 -11.98 3.52
C VAL A 80 13.84 -11.42 4.76
N GLN A 81 14.40 -11.65 5.94
CA GLN A 81 13.90 -11.11 7.21
C GLN A 81 15.08 -10.52 8.00
N GLY A 82 15.30 -9.22 7.81
CA GLY A 82 16.47 -8.53 8.39
C GLY A 82 17.78 -9.09 7.84
N ASP A 83 18.61 -9.63 8.74
CA ASP A 83 19.94 -10.19 8.45
C ASP A 83 19.92 -11.72 8.25
N THR A 84 18.73 -12.33 8.15
CA THR A 84 18.59 -13.76 7.91
C THR A 84 17.59 -14.06 6.80
N TYR A 85 17.62 -15.29 6.31
CA TYR A 85 16.59 -15.88 5.47
C TYR A 85 15.76 -16.86 6.27
N VAL A 86 14.45 -16.78 6.11
CA VAL A 86 13.47 -17.68 6.73
C VAL A 86 12.75 -18.51 5.67
N LEU A 87 12.46 -19.77 5.99
CA LEU A 87 11.72 -20.64 5.09
C LEU A 87 10.26 -20.18 5.04
N GLY A 88 9.81 -19.72 3.87
CA GLY A 88 8.42 -19.28 3.68
C GLY A 88 7.50 -20.43 3.28
N ARG A 89 7.93 -21.28 2.35
CA ARG A 89 7.17 -22.45 1.88
C ARG A 89 8.09 -23.47 1.23
N SER A 90 7.67 -24.72 1.17
CA SER A 90 8.41 -25.79 0.51
C SER A 90 7.51 -26.91 0.02
N SER A 91 8.01 -27.70 -0.93
CA SER A 91 7.45 -28.98 -1.34
C SER A 91 8.57 -30.02 -1.42
N GLY A 92 8.37 -31.19 -0.80
CA GLY A 92 9.34 -32.30 -0.80
C GLY A 92 10.29 -32.37 0.40
N LEU A 93 10.21 -31.43 1.36
CA LEU A 93 11.00 -31.49 2.58
C LEU A 93 10.45 -32.50 3.58
N SER A 94 11.36 -33.15 4.33
CA SER A 94 10.99 -33.96 5.49
C SER A 94 10.60 -33.06 6.67
N PRO A 95 9.74 -33.54 7.59
CA PRO A 95 9.40 -32.80 8.81
C PRO A 95 10.63 -32.41 9.64
N GLU A 96 11.62 -33.31 9.73
CA GLU A 96 12.88 -33.05 10.43
C GLU A 96 13.65 -31.88 9.83
N TYR A 97 13.69 -31.77 8.50
CA TYR A 97 14.32 -30.64 7.82
C TYR A 97 13.57 -29.33 8.10
N LEU A 98 12.23 -29.36 8.12
CA LEU A 98 11.40 -28.18 8.42
C LEU A 98 11.67 -27.66 9.83
N ASP A 99 11.67 -28.56 10.82
CA ASP A 99 11.96 -28.22 12.22
C ASP A 99 13.37 -27.66 12.39
N PHE A 100 14.35 -28.29 11.73
CA PHE A 100 15.72 -27.82 11.72
C PHE A 100 15.82 -26.41 11.11
N ALA A 101 15.19 -26.18 9.96
CA ALA A 101 15.24 -24.91 9.27
C ALA A 101 14.58 -23.77 10.07
N ALA A 102 13.50 -24.07 10.81
CA ALA A 102 12.85 -23.10 11.70
C ALA A 102 13.76 -22.67 12.85
N GLN A 103 14.61 -23.57 13.35
CA GLN A 103 15.50 -23.32 14.49
C GLN A 103 16.87 -22.75 14.08
N HIS A 104 17.25 -22.86 12.80
CA HIS A 104 18.58 -22.48 12.31
C HIS A 104 18.51 -21.53 11.10
N PRO A 105 18.04 -20.28 11.27
CA PRO A 105 17.97 -19.30 10.19
C PRO A 105 19.29 -19.17 9.41
N ILE A 106 19.19 -18.95 8.10
CA ILE A 106 20.37 -18.80 7.25
C ILE A 106 20.83 -17.34 7.32
N ALA A 107 22.09 -17.09 7.63
CA ALA A 107 22.66 -15.75 7.63
C ALA A 107 22.78 -15.17 6.21
N ARG A 108 22.72 -13.84 6.10
CA ARG A 108 22.77 -13.12 4.82
C ARG A 108 24.19 -12.95 4.27
N ASP A 109 24.85 -14.07 4.01
CA ASP A 109 26.22 -14.14 3.48
C ASP A 109 26.30 -15.02 2.21
N ARG A 110 27.50 -15.15 1.60
CA ARG A 110 27.71 -15.96 0.37
C ARG A 110 27.84 -17.47 0.62
N GLY A 111 27.82 -17.92 1.87
CA GLY A 111 28.09 -19.31 2.27
C GLY A 111 27.00 -20.32 1.87
N THR A 112 25.88 -19.86 1.31
CA THR A 112 24.78 -20.68 0.82
C THR A 112 24.32 -20.25 -0.56
N LEU A 113 23.63 -21.12 -1.29
CA LEU A 113 22.97 -20.76 -2.56
C LEU A 113 22.01 -19.59 -2.38
N VAL A 114 21.16 -19.61 -1.35
CA VAL A 114 20.20 -18.53 -1.03
C VAL A 114 20.91 -17.18 -0.92
N GLY A 115 22.04 -17.19 -0.23
CA GLY A 115 22.98 -16.08 -0.13
C GLY A 115 23.44 -15.56 -1.48
N ARG A 116 24.06 -16.43 -2.28
CA ARG A 116 24.60 -16.08 -3.61
C ARG A 116 23.53 -15.53 -4.54
N VAL A 117 22.37 -16.18 -4.62
CA VAL A 117 21.23 -15.75 -5.46
C VAL A 117 20.79 -14.34 -5.13
N THR A 118 20.62 -14.05 -3.84
CA THR A 118 20.06 -12.78 -3.39
C THR A 118 21.09 -11.65 -3.37
N LEU A 119 22.35 -11.94 -3.06
CA LEU A 119 23.45 -10.96 -3.10
C LEU A 119 23.84 -10.60 -4.53
N ASP A 120 23.92 -11.58 -5.44
CA ASP A 120 24.26 -11.36 -6.85
C ASP A 120 23.05 -10.90 -7.68
N ARG A 121 21.84 -11.01 -7.11
CA ARG A 121 20.56 -10.66 -7.76
C ARG A 121 20.37 -11.38 -9.10
N ALA A 122 20.87 -12.61 -9.17
CA ALA A 122 20.92 -13.40 -10.39
C ALA A 122 20.61 -14.87 -10.08
N VAL A 123 20.20 -15.61 -11.11
CA VAL A 123 20.09 -17.07 -11.01
C VAL A 123 21.47 -17.64 -10.74
N GLN A 124 21.57 -18.47 -9.71
CA GLN A 124 22.80 -19.17 -9.35
C GLN A 124 22.54 -20.67 -9.32
N GLN A 125 23.59 -21.43 -9.63
CA GLN A 125 23.57 -22.89 -9.60
C GLN A 125 24.87 -23.40 -9.00
N ILE A 126 24.77 -24.47 -8.23
CA ILE A 126 25.88 -25.27 -7.75
C ILE A 126 25.67 -26.69 -8.26
N ASP A 127 26.58 -27.15 -9.12
CA ASP A 127 26.47 -28.43 -9.81
C ASP A 127 26.66 -29.62 -8.86
N ASP A 128 27.57 -29.49 -7.90
CA ASP A 128 27.73 -30.42 -6.79
C ASP A 128 28.14 -29.65 -5.52
N VAL A 129 27.22 -29.57 -4.56
CA VAL A 129 27.42 -28.90 -3.28
C VAL A 129 28.59 -29.49 -2.50
N LEU A 130 28.85 -30.80 -2.62
CA LEU A 130 29.98 -31.43 -1.90
C LEU A 130 31.33 -31.08 -2.51
N ALA A 131 31.35 -30.59 -3.75
CA ALA A 131 32.56 -30.14 -4.44
C ALA A 131 32.75 -28.61 -4.37
N ASP A 132 31.78 -27.86 -3.84
CA ASP A 132 31.80 -26.41 -3.79
C ASP A 132 32.55 -25.90 -2.54
N PRO A 133 33.71 -25.22 -2.70
CA PRO A 133 34.52 -24.77 -1.57
C PRO A 133 33.93 -23.55 -0.84
N GLU A 134 33.01 -22.81 -1.46
CA GLU A 134 32.35 -21.65 -0.88
C GLU A 134 31.08 -22.04 -0.10
N TYR A 135 30.63 -23.29 -0.18
CA TYR A 135 29.42 -23.74 0.51
C TYR A 135 29.74 -24.18 1.95
N VAL A 136 29.17 -23.49 2.94
CA VAL A 136 29.57 -23.66 4.35
C VAL A 136 28.54 -24.37 5.22
N ARG A 137 27.30 -24.58 4.73
CA ARG A 137 26.18 -25.17 5.49
C ARG A 137 26.07 -26.69 5.36
N SER A 138 27.11 -27.40 5.77
CA SER A 138 27.16 -28.88 5.77
C SER A 138 26.10 -29.54 6.67
N ASP A 139 25.59 -28.80 7.66
CA ASP A 139 24.44 -29.19 8.48
C ASP A 139 23.18 -29.38 7.61
N TYR A 140 22.83 -28.37 6.81
CA TYR A 140 21.73 -28.43 5.86
C TYR A 140 21.94 -29.50 4.79
N GLN A 141 23.15 -29.61 4.24
CA GLN A 141 23.47 -30.62 3.24
C GLN A 141 23.21 -32.02 3.79
N ARG A 142 23.76 -32.36 4.97
CA ARG A 142 23.66 -33.72 5.52
C ARG A 142 22.22 -34.11 5.81
N LEU A 143 21.40 -33.16 6.24
CA LEU A 143 19.99 -33.40 6.54
C LEU A 143 19.13 -33.48 5.27
N GLY A 144 19.39 -32.63 4.29
CA GLY A 144 18.60 -32.55 3.05
C GLY A 144 19.05 -33.49 1.94
N GLY A 145 20.29 -33.99 1.98
CA GLY A 145 20.86 -34.91 0.98
C GLY A 145 21.14 -34.29 -0.38
N PHE A 146 20.91 -32.99 -0.56
CA PHE A 146 21.02 -32.33 -1.86
C PHE A 146 22.45 -32.30 -2.40
N ARG A 147 22.56 -32.39 -3.73
CA ARG A 147 23.81 -32.40 -4.49
C ARG A 147 23.82 -31.31 -5.54
N SER A 148 22.83 -31.27 -6.42
CA SER A 148 22.69 -30.20 -7.43
C SER A 148 21.62 -29.21 -6.99
N ILE A 149 21.96 -27.93 -6.91
CA ILE A 149 21.03 -26.90 -6.43
C ILE A 149 21.01 -25.69 -7.35
N MET A 150 19.83 -25.12 -7.59
CA MET A 150 19.65 -23.90 -8.39
C MET A 150 18.65 -22.99 -7.70
N GLY A 151 18.89 -21.68 -7.77
CA GLY A 151 18.01 -20.69 -7.17
C GLY A 151 17.88 -19.44 -8.04
N ALA A 152 16.70 -18.81 -7.97
CA ALA A 152 16.39 -17.58 -8.67
C ALA A 152 15.89 -16.51 -7.68
N PRO A 153 16.27 -15.23 -7.86
CA PRO A 153 15.92 -14.17 -6.93
C PRO A 153 14.45 -13.77 -7.11
N MET A 154 13.77 -13.51 -6.01
CA MET A 154 12.45 -12.88 -6.00
C MET A 154 12.64 -11.37 -5.88
N ILE A 155 12.36 -10.62 -6.94
CA ILE A 155 12.63 -9.18 -7.02
C ILE A 155 11.32 -8.39 -7.11
N VAL A 156 11.15 -7.42 -6.20
CA VAL A 156 10.03 -6.47 -6.19
C VAL A 156 10.61 -5.06 -6.33
N GLY A 157 10.37 -4.42 -7.48
CA GLY A 157 11.02 -3.16 -7.82
C GLY A 157 12.54 -3.32 -7.84
N GLU A 158 13.24 -2.57 -6.99
CA GLU A 158 14.70 -2.66 -6.84
C GLU A 158 15.14 -3.51 -5.63
N GLN A 159 14.23 -4.20 -4.94
CA GLN A 159 14.56 -4.97 -3.74
C GLN A 159 14.46 -6.48 -3.99
N VAL A 160 15.42 -7.25 -3.47
CA VAL A 160 15.33 -8.71 -3.43
C VAL A 160 14.60 -9.09 -2.15
N VAL A 161 13.39 -9.64 -2.29
CA VAL A 161 12.53 -10.03 -1.16
C VAL A 161 12.73 -11.48 -0.72
N GLY A 162 13.44 -12.27 -1.53
CA GLY A 162 13.66 -13.68 -1.26
C GLY A 162 14.33 -14.42 -2.41
N SER A 163 14.31 -15.75 -2.33
CA SER A 163 14.75 -16.65 -3.39
C SER A 163 13.83 -17.87 -3.49
N LEU A 164 13.59 -18.32 -4.72
CA LEU A 164 13.01 -19.62 -5.01
C LEU A 164 14.14 -20.58 -5.37
N ASN A 165 14.24 -21.69 -4.66
CA ASN A 165 15.34 -22.64 -4.80
C ASN A 165 14.78 -24.03 -5.06
N VAL A 166 15.48 -24.79 -5.89
CA VAL A 166 15.21 -26.20 -6.18
C VAL A 166 16.47 -27.01 -6.02
N TRP A 167 16.31 -28.29 -5.70
CA TRP A 167 17.45 -29.20 -5.66
C TRP A 167 17.13 -30.62 -6.12
N ARG A 168 18.21 -31.34 -6.43
CA ARG A 168 18.26 -32.79 -6.62
C ARG A 168 19.26 -33.41 -5.65
N ASN A 169 18.99 -34.63 -5.22
CA ASN A 169 19.84 -35.41 -4.31
C ASN A 169 20.98 -36.14 -5.03
N GLU A 170 21.00 -36.06 -6.37
CA GLU A 170 22.07 -36.55 -7.23
C GLU A 170 22.80 -35.40 -7.96
N VAL A 171 23.97 -35.71 -8.52
CA VAL A 171 24.74 -34.78 -9.34
C VAL A 171 24.13 -34.76 -10.75
N ALA A 172 23.07 -33.97 -10.90
CA ALA A 172 22.33 -33.71 -12.12
C ALA A 172 22.05 -32.20 -12.22
N PRO A 173 23.02 -31.41 -12.73
CA PRO A 173 22.88 -29.96 -12.92
C PRO A 173 21.65 -29.59 -13.76
N PHE A 174 21.11 -28.38 -13.55
CA PHE A 174 19.97 -27.88 -14.31
C PHE A 174 20.46 -27.21 -15.61
N ASP A 175 19.65 -27.32 -16.67
CA ASP A 175 19.93 -26.72 -17.97
C ASP A 175 19.38 -25.28 -18.07
N GLU A 176 19.63 -24.62 -19.20
CA GLU A 176 19.17 -23.24 -19.44
C GLU A 176 17.63 -23.11 -19.50
N GLY A 177 16.94 -24.17 -19.94
CA GLY A 177 15.47 -24.21 -19.93
C GLY A 177 14.93 -24.18 -18.51
N ALA A 178 15.53 -24.98 -17.62
CA ALA A 178 15.24 -25.02 -16.21
C ALA A 178 15.55 -23.68 -15.51
N LYS A 179 16.66 -23.02 -15.84
CA LYS A 179 16.98 -21.66 -15.35
C LYS A 179 15.91 -20.64 -15.74
N THR A 180 15.49 -20.66 -17.00
CA THR A 180 14.45 -19.77 -17.53
C THR A 180 13.11 -20.00 -16.82
N LEU A 181 12.74 -21.26 -16.65
CA LEU A 181 11.49 -21.65 -15.99
C LEU A 181 11.49 -21.27 -14.50
N LEU A 182 12.58 -21.54 -13.77
CA LEU A 182 12.70 -21.14 -12.37
C LEU A 182 12.64 -19.62 -12.20
N THR A 183 13.23 -18.86 -13.11
CA THR A 183 13.14 -17.39 -13.13
C THR A 183 11.69 -16.91 -13.25
N THR A 184 10.89 -17.59 -14.08
CA THR A 184 9.47 -17.26 -14.24
C THR A 184 8.70 -17.51 -12.95
N PHE A 185 8.90 -18.66 -12.30
CA PHE A 185 8.27 -18.96 -11.01
C PHE A 185 8.71 -18.01 -9.90
N ALA A 186 9.99 -17.62 -9.86
CA ALA A 186 10.49 -16.65 -8.89
C ALA A 186 9.86 -15.27 -9.08
N GLY A 187 9.63 -14.85 -10.34
CA GLY A 187 8.89 -13.62 -10.66
C GLY A 187 7.45 -13.67 -10.15
N GLN A 188 6.75 -14.80 -10.33
CA GLN A 188 5.40 -14.98 -9.80
C GLN A 188 5.36 -14.97 -8.27
N ALA A 189 6.34 -15.59 -7.61
CA ALA A 189 6.47 -15.54 -6.16
C ALA A 189 6.71 -14.11 -5.66
N ALA A 190 7.53 -13.32 -6.36
CA ALA A 190 7.75 -11.92 -6.03
C ALA A 190 6.47 -11.07 -6.17
N LEU A 191 5.67 -11.31 -7.22
CA LEU A 191 4.37 -10.66 -7.38
C LEU A 191 3.40 -11.02 -6.24
N ALA A 192 3.41 -12.27 -5.80
CA ALA A 192 2.60 -12.71 -4.66
C ALA A 192 3.00 -12.02 -3.35
N VAL A 193 4.30 -11.83 -3.09
CA VAL A 193 4.78 -11.03 -1.95
C VAL A 193 4.25 -9.60 -2.04
N ARG A 194 4.43 -8.96 -3.19
CA ARG A 194 3.99 -7.57 -3.42
C ARG A 194 2.49 -7.40 -3.21
N HIS A 195 1.69 -8.38 -3.65
CA HIS A 195 0.25 -8.33 -3.48
C HIS A 195 -0.15 -8.34 -1.99
N VAL A 196 0.44 -9.22 -1.19
CA VAL A 196 0.14 -9.32 0.25
C VAL A 196 0.52 -8.05 0.99
N GLU A 197 1.67 -7.47 0.68
CA GLU A 197 2.10 -6.18 1.24
C GLU A 197 1.13 -5.05 0.91
N LEU A 198 0.63 -5.01 -0.34
CA LEU A 198 -0.33 -4.00 -0.79
C LEU A 198 -1.69 -4.15 -0.09
N VAL A 199 -2.18 -5.39 0.04
CA VAL A 199 -3.45 -5.66 0.74
C VAL A 199 -3.34 -5.26 2.21
N ALA A 200 -2.28 -5.68 2.90
CA ALA A 200 -2.07 -5.33 4.30
C ALA A 200 -1.95 -3.81 4.52
N ALA A 201 -1.26 -3.10 3.62
CA ALA A 201 -1.18 -1.64 3.66
C ALA A 201 -2.55 -0.97 3.44
N LEU A 202 -3.37 -1.51 2.53
CA LEU A 202 -4.71 -1.00 2.25
C LEU A 202 -5.65 -1.21 3.44
N GLU A 203 -5.62 -2.39 4.07
CA GLU A 203 -6.38 -2.69 5.28
C GLU A 203 -5.98 -1.78 6.45
N SER A 204 -4.69 -1.58 6.67
CA SER A 204 -4.18 -0.68 7.71
C SER A 204 -4.66 0.76 7.50
N ARG A 205 -4.60 1.26 6.27
CA ARG A 205 -5.06 2.61 5.92
C ARG A 205 -6.57 2.75 6.05
N SER A 206 -7.32 1.72 5.68
CA SER A 206 -8.78 1.66 5.88
C SER A 206 -9.14 1.76 7.36
N ALA A 207 -8.45 1.00 8.23
CA ALA A 207 -8.64 1.06 9.67
C ALA A 207 -8.22 2.40 10.30
N GLU A 208 -7.22 3.09 9.74
CA GLU A 208 -6.88 4.47 10.15
C GLU A 208 -7.96 5.47 9.75
N LEU A 209 -8.48 5.36 8.52
CA LEU A 209 -9.55 6.23 8.02
C LEU A 209 -10.84 6.05 8.83
N ALA A 210 -11.23 4.81 9.13
CA ALA A 210 -12.38 4.52 9.98
C ALA A 210 -12.26 5.23 11.34
N ARG A 211 -11.11 5.11 12.01
CA ARG A 211 -10.86 5.81 13.29
C ARG A 211 -10.95 7.34 13.18
N LYS A 212 -10.54 7.92 12.05
CA LYS A 212 -10.66 9.38 11.83
C LYS A 212 -12.11 9.80 11.60
N VAL A 213 -12.91 8.97 10.93
CA VAL A 213 -14.35 9.21 10.77
C VAL A 213 -15.02 9.20 12.14
N ASP A 214 -14.77 8.18 12.96
CA ASP A 214 -15.33 8.08 14.32
C ASP A 214 -14.98 9.32 15.18
N GLN A 215 -13.74 9.83 15.08
CA GLN A 215 -13.31 11.04 15.78
C GLN A 215 -14.03 12.30 15.31
N LEU A 216 -14.26 12.45 14.00
CA LEU A 216 -14.97 13.59 13.44
C LEU A 216 -16.45 13.57 13.83
N GLU A 217 -17.07 12.39 13.87
CA GLU A 217 -18.45 12.22 14.33
C GLU A 217 -18.59 12.61 15.81
N ALA A 218 -17.70 12.10 16.68
CA ALA A 218 -17.68 12.49 18.09
C ALA A 218 -17.46 14.00 18.29
N LEU A 219 -16.57 14.61 17.49
CA LEU A 219 -16.34 16.05 17.54
C LEU A 219 -17.57 16.84 17.07
N ALA A 220 -18.26 16.35 16.04
CA ALA A 220 -19.50 16.97 15.55
C ALA A 220 -20.62 16.87 16.60
N GLU A 221 -20.76 15.75 17.30
CA GLU A 221 -21.70 15.59 18.40
C GLU A 221 -21.40 16.56 19.55
N VAL A 222 -20.14 16.69 19.96
CA VAL A 222 -19.73 17.68 20.98
C VAL A 222 -19.99 19.11 20.49
N GLY A 223 -19.67 19.43 19.24
CA GLY A 223 -19.92 20.74 18.65
C GLY A 223 -21.41 21.09 18.59
N GLN A 224 -22.27 20.12 18.27
CA GLN A 224 -23.72 20.25 18.32
C GLN A 224 -24.22 20.45 19.75
N ALA A 225 -23.72 19.69 20.72
CA ALA A 225 -24.06 19.84 22.12
C ALA A 225 -23.68 21.24 22.65
N ILE A 226 -22.47 21.73 22.35
CA ILE A 226 -22.03 23.09 22.71
C ILE A 226 -22.91 24.14 22.04
N SER A 227 -23.16 24.01 20.73
CA SER A 227 -24.03 24.95 20.00
C SER A 227 -25.46 24.98 20.53
N SER A 228 -25.97 23.84 21.02
CA SER A 228 -27.28 23.73 21.66
C SER A 228 -27.32 24.30 23.09
N THR A 229 -26.16 24.46 23.74
CA THR A 229 -26.04 25.01 25.11
C THR A 229 -25.86 26.52 25.12
N LEU A 230 -25.44 27.11 23.99
CA LEU A 230 -25.35 28.55 23.80
C LEU A 230 -26.75 29.17 23.71
N VAL A 231 -27.28 29.53 24.88
CA VAL A 231 -28.34 30.53 25.03
C VAL A 231 -27.89 31.76 24.24
N PRO A 232 -28.69 32.29 23.29
CA PRO A 232 -28.28 33.36 22.38
C PRO A 232 -27.57 34.55 23.05
N ASP A 233 -27.92 34.86 24.30
CA ASP A 233 -27.33 35.95 25.07
C ASP A 233 -25.87 35.71 25.50
N GLU A 234 -25.44 34.46 25.71
CA GLU A 234 -24.05 34.15 26.08
C GLU A 234 -23.09 34.28 24.88
N VAL A 235 -23.54 33.92 23.68
CA VAL A 235 -22.77 34.11 22.44
C VAL A 235 -22.53 35.59 22.20
N LEU A 236 -23.59 36.41 22.25
CA LEU A 236 -23.49 37.84 21.97
C LEU A 236 -22.57 38.52 22.97
N ARG A 237 -22.66 38.16 24.26
CA ARG A 237 -21.75 38.69 25.29
C ARG A 237 -20.29 38.32 24.99
N THR A 238 -20.03 37.09 24.55
CA THR A 238 -18.68 36.63 24.19
C THR A 238 -18.11 37.38 22.99
N ILE A 239 -18.94 37.70 21.99
CA ILE A 239 -18.53 38.50 20.82
C ILE A 239 -18.10 39.91 21.26
N VAL A 240 -18.93 40.58 22.08
CA VAL A 240 -18.62 41.95 22.54
C VAL A 240 -17.39 41.97 23.44
N SER A 241 -17.19 40.98 24.32
CA SER A 241 -16.01 40.92 25.19
C SER A 241 -14.70 40.82 24.41
N HIS A 242 -14.62 39.90 23.44
CA HIS A 242 -13.43 39.74 22.61
C HIS A 242 -13.15 40.97 21.74
N ALA A 243 -14.20 41.63 21.24
CA ALA A 243 -14.04 42.85 20.46
C ALA A 243 -13.41 44.00 21.28
N VAL A 244 -13.84 44.18 22.53
CA VAL A 244 -13.27 45.17 23.46
C VAL A 244 -11.82 44.84 23.80
N GLU A 245 -11.53 43.57 24.13
CA GLU A 245 -10.16 43.11 24.43
C GLU A 245 -9.20 43.27 23.25
N LEU A 246 -9.61 42.92 22.04
CA LEU A 246 -8.79 43.03 20.83
C LEU A 246 -8.58 44.47 20.36
N SER A 247 -9.57 45.34 20.54
CA SER A 247 -9.49 46.75 20.14
C SER A 247 -8.86 47.65 21.20
N GLY A 248 -8.71 47.17 22.43
CA GLY A 248 -8.17 47.94 23.56
C GLY A 248 -9.07 49.11 23.98
N THR A 249 -10.38 49.03 23.71
CA THR A 249 -11.35 50.05 24.12
C THR A 249 -11.80 49.82 25.56
N ASP A 250 -12.39 50.86 26.16
CA ASP A 250 -12.90 50.77 27.54
C ASP A 250 -14.19 49.93 27.64
N GLY A 251 -14.96 49.80 26.56
CA GLY A 251 -16.21 49.03 26.55
C GLY A 251 -16.86 48.91 25.17
N GLY A 252 -17.94 48.14 25.11
CA GLY A 252 -18.68 47.85 23.89
C GLY A 252 -20.10 47.37 24.16
N SER A 253 -20.96 47.47 23.15
CA SER A 253 -22.35 47.04 23.20
C SER A 253 -22.80 46.49 21.87
N LEU A 254 -23.68 45.49 21.90
CA LEU A 254 -24.40 45.01 20.72
C LEU A 254 -25.87 45.39 20.86
N MET A 255 -26.40 46.02 19.81
CA MET A 255 -27.77 46.49 19.76
C MET A 255 -28.54 45.78 18.65
N GLU A 256 -29.80 45.48 18.92
CA GLU A 256 -30.74 44.84 18.01
C GLU A 256 -31.73 45.90 17.49
N PHE A 257 -31.98 45.92 16.18
CA PHE A 257 -32.91 46.86 15.57
C PHE A 257 -34.32 46.27 15.54
N ASP A 258 -35.30 47.04 16.03
CA ASP A 258 -36.72 46.72 15.87
C ASP A 258 -37.31 47.56 14.73
N GLU A 259 -37.68 46.88 13.63
CA GLU A 259 -38.28 47.48 12.44
C GLU A 259 -39.63 48.15 12.73
N THR A 260 -40.35 47.73 13.78
CA THR A 260 -41.68 48.25 14.11
C THR A 260 -41.59 49.61 14.79
N SER A 261 -40.63 49.77 15.70
CA SER A 261 -40.44 51.00 16.46
C SER A 261 -39.39 51.94 15.85
N GLY A 262 -38.55 51.45 14.93
CA GLY A 262 -37.44 52.21 14.36
C GLY A 262 -36.29 52.43 15.36
N LEU A 263 -36.28 51.69 16.47
CA LEU A 263 -35.35 51.87 17.58
C LEU A 263 -34.36 50.70 17.69
N PHE A 264 -33.18 51.02 18.20
CA PHE A 264 -32.18 50.03 18.61
C PHE A 264 -32.31 49.72 20.10
N GLY A 265 -32.48 48.45 20.45
CA GLY A 265 -32.47 47.94 21.82
C GLY A 265 -31.12 47.32 22.17
N VAL A 266 -30.57 47.64 23.34
CA VAL A 266 -29.30 47.06 23.80
C VAL A 266 -29.49 45.60 24.18
N ARG A 267 -28.84 44.69 23.45
CA ARG A 267 -28.92 43.25 23.72
C ARG A 267 -27.88 42.77 24.72
N THR A 268 -26.66 43.31 24.62
CA THR A 268 -25.58 43.00 25.58
C THR A 268 -24.54 44.11 25.62
N VAL A 269 -23.80 44.19 26.73
CA VAL A 269 -22.76 45.18 27.00
C VAL A 269 -21.56 44.51 27.69
N TYR A 270 -20.36 45.05 27.50
CA TYR A 270 -19.13 44.61 28.16
C TYR A 270 -18.19 45.79 28.39
N GLY A 271 -17.48 45.84 29.53
CA GLY A 271 -16.53 46.91 29.87
C GLY A 271 -17.15 48.27 30.23
N THR A 272 -18.45 48.46 29.99
CA THR A 272 -19.16 49.72 30.21
C THR A 272 -19.55 49.95 31.68
N SER A 273 -19.40 51.18 32.19
CA SER A 273 -19.80 51.52 33.57
C SER A 273 -21.32 51.41 33.79
N PRO A 274 -21.80 51.11 35.02
CA PRO A 274 -23.22 50.96 35.30
C PRO A 274 -24.07 52.16 34.90
N ASP A 275 -23.57 53.38 35.11
CA ASP A 275 -24.26 54.62 34.77
C ASP A 275 -24.46 54.76 33.26
N VAL A 276 -23.45 54.39 32.46
CA VAL A 276 -23.52 54.44 30.99
C VAL A 276 -24.40 53.32 30.45
N VAL A 277 -24.38 52.13 31.06
CA VAL A 277 -25.29 51.03 30.68
C VAL A 277 -26.75 51.44 30.91
N GLN A 278 -27.03 52.10 32.04
CA GLN A 278 -28.37 52.58 32.33
C GLN A 278 -28.80 53.65 31.32
N ALA A 279 -27.94 54.64 31.06
CA ALA A 279 -28.20 55.67 30.05
C ALA A 279 -28.45 55.07 28.65
N LEU A 280 -27.68 54.06 28.24
CA LEU A 280 -27.87 53.39 26.95
C LEU A 280 -29.18 52.60 26.85
N ARG A 281 -29.69 52.06 27.96
CA ARG A 281 -30.97 51.35 28.00
C ARG A 281 -32.17 52.29 28.00
N GLU A 282 -32.02 53.49 28.54
CA GLU A 282 -33.05 54.52 28.57
C GLU A 282 -33.07 55.38 27.30
N ALA A 283 -31.92 55.50 26.62
CA ALA A 283 -31.78 56.30 25.41
C ALA A 283 -32.65 55.78 24.25
N ARG A 284 -33.26 56.72 23.53
CA ARG A 284 -34.05 56.42 22.31
C ARG A 284 -33.14 56.47 21.09
N ILE A 285 -32.48 55.34 20.81
CA ILE A 285 -31.56 55.24 19.68
C ILE A 285 -32.35 54.98 18.38
N HIS A 286 -32.82 56.05 17.74
CA HIS A 286 -33.58 55.96 16.49
C HIS A 286 -32.68 55.84 15.25
N ILE A 287 -33.10 55.04 14.27
CA ILE A 287 -32.35 54.80 13.03
C ILE A 287 -32.09 56.07 12.21
N ASP A 288 -32.96 57.06 12.31
CA ASP A 288 -32.85 58.28 11.50
C ASP A 288 -32.05 59.43 12.13
N HIS A 289 -31.98 59.45 13.46
CA HIS A 289 -31.54 60.63 14.21
C HIS A 289 -30.25 60.43 15.01
N THR A 290 -29.79 59.20 15.15
CA THR A 290 -28.56 58.90 15.90
C THR A 290 -27.41 58.49 15.00
N TRP A 291 -26.19 58.57 15.52
CA TRP A 291 -25.01 58.10 14.82
C TRP A 291 -25.03 56.58 14.60
N VAL A 292 -25.59 55.81 15.55
CA VAL A 292 -25.80 54.36 15.40
C VAL A 292 -26.72 54.09 14.21
N GLY A 293 -27.82 54.84 14.13
CA GLY A 293 -28.75 54.78 13.01
C GLY A 293 -28.12 55.17 11.67
N ARG A 294 -27.28 56.21 11.65
CA ARG A 294 -26.50 56.59 10.47
C ARG A 294 -25.54 55.47 10.02
N ALA A 295 -24.78 54.88 10.95
CA ALA A 295 -23.89 53.75 10.64
C ALA A 295 -24.66 52.57 10.04
N ALA A 296 -25.84 52.26 10.60
CA ALA A 296 -26.70 51.19 10.09
C ALA A 296 -27.27 51.47 8.70
N ARG A 297 -27.72 52.71 8.42
CA ARG A 297 -28.26 53.11 7.11
C ARG A 297 -27.18 53.17 6.03
N GLU A 298 -26.03 53.76 6.34
CA GLU A 298 -24.90 53.88 5.41
C GLU A 298 -24.15 52.55 5.23
N ARG A 299 -24.32 51.59 6.16
CA ARG A 299 -23.62 50.29 6.21
C ARG A 299 -22.10 50.45 6.20
N THR A 300 -21.61 51.45 6.90
CA THR A 300 -20.19 51.81 7.00
C THR A 300 -19.76 51.88 8.47
N VAL A 301 -18.47 51.67 8.71
CA VAL A 301 -17.87 51.91 10.02
C VAL A 301 -17.77 53.42 10.20
N LEU A 302 -18.39 53.95 11.26
CA LEU A 302 -18.29 55.35 11.65
C LEU A 302 -17.42 55.47 12.90
N GLN A 303 -16.55 56.48 12.92
CA GLN A 303 -15.74 56.84 14.08
C GLN A 303 -16.01 58.30 14.42
N ILE A 304 -16.37 58.57 15.67
CA ILE A 304 -16.55 59.91 16.21
C ILE A 304 -15.36 60.19 17.13
N ALA A 305 -14.57 61.22 16.81
CA ALA A 305 -13.34 61.53 17.53
C ALA A 305 -13.61 62.07 18.95
N ASP A 306 -14.68 62.83 19.12
CA ASP A 306 -15.13 63.36 20.41
C ASP A 306 -16.65 63.48 20.41
N LEU A 307 -17.31 62.65 21.22
CA LEU A 307 -18.77 62.66 21.39
C LEU A 307 -19.27 63.94 22.08
N GLY A 308 -18.46 64.59 22.92
CA GLY A 308 -18.83 65.83 23.62
C GLY A 308 -18.76 67.07 22.73
N ALA A 309 -18.00 67.01 21.63
CA ALA A 309 -17.89 68.09 20.66
C ALA A 309 -19.05 68.14 19.65
N GLU A 310 -19.88 67.10 19.57
CA GLU A 310 -21.03 66.99 18.66
C GLU A 310 -22.35 66.72 19.42
N PRO A 311 -22.97 67.74 20.05
CA PRO A 311 -24.09 67.58 20.99
C PRO A 311 -25.42 67.12 20.39
N ALA A 312 -25.50 66.79 19.10
CA ALA A 312 -26.75 66.50 18.38
C ALA A 312 -27.03 65.01 18.13
N LEU A 313 -26.33 64.08 18.79
CA LEU A 313 -26.21 62.69 18.32
C LEU A 313 -26.95 61.63 19.15
N LEU A 314 -27.57 62.02 20.26
CA LEU A 314 -28.48 61.19 21.06
C LEU A 314 -29.73 62.04 21.34
N ASP A 315 -30.90 61.57 20.93
CA ASP A 315 -32.18 62.18 21.33
C ASP A 315 -32.35 61.93 22.84
N PRO A 316 -32.66 62.96 23.66
CA PRO A 316 -32.89 62.78 25.09
C PRO A 316 -34.08 61.86 25.40
#